data_AF-H4F2T2-F1
#
_entry.id   AF-H4F2T2-F1
#
_cell.length_a   1.000
_cell.length_b   1.000
_cell.length_c   1.000
_cell.angle_alpha   90.00
_cell.angle_beta   90.00
_cell.angle_gamma   90.00
#
_symmetry.space_group_name_H-M   'P 1'
#
loop_
_entity.id
_entity.type
_entity.pdbx_description
1 polymer ?
#
loop_
_entity_poly.entity_id
_entity_poly.type
_entity_poly.pdbx_seq_one_letter_code
_entity_poly.pdbx_strand_id
1 'polypeptide(L)'
;MSRQGKLFVVAALFFALAINLIVYHKVIIDWITCLQSDQIRNWLGALSGWAAALAAVITIRVMLLTDRNVNRRHMQLLSRQDREATVRAERFLNPSYTELDAVDKWANLLVPQIRGDFRIERDAMEYILNRTGQVVTRSQFLAGEYMLDGTAAAALVQIQTALPEAMRIFGLITNPGIPLFDEQSNRALGIQMRELAVGRMCLLAGMRKLAEEYQITLEHGAEPTRPMTLSLEATGSLHHS
;
A
#
# COMPACT_ATOMS: atom_id res chain seq x y z
N MET A 1 -64.70 -44.77 91.44
CA MET A 1 -64.84 -44.60 89.97
C MET A 1 -64.74 -45.97 89.30
N SER A 2 -65.82 -46.47 88.69
CA SER A 2 -65.88 -47.83 88.13
C SER A 2 -64.89 -47.99 86.96
N ARG A 3 -64.37 -49.20 86.75
CA ARG A 3 -63.44 -49.53 85.64
C ARG A 3 -63.97 -49.09 84.27
N GLN A 4 -65.29 -49.09 84.09
CA GLN A 4 -65.95 -48.66 82.86
C GLN A 4 -65.84 -47.15 82.62
N GLY A 5 -65.87 -46.31 83.66
CA GLY A 5 -65.75 -44.85 83.51
C GLY A 5 -64.37 -44.40 83.05
N LYS A 6 -63.29 -45.12 83.44
CA LYS A 6 -61.92 -44.80 83.02
C LYS A 6 -61.69 -45.12 81.54
N LEU A 7 -62.25 -46.24 81.05
CA LEU A 7 -62.17 -46.62 79.64
C LEU A 7 -62.86 -45.60 78.73
N PHE A 8 -64.00 -45.03 79.15
CA PHE A 8 -64.72 -44.04 78.36
C PHE A 8 -63.95 -42.72 78.22
N VAL A 9 -63.28 -42.27 79.29
CA VAL A 9 -62.47 -41.04 79.25
C VAL A 9 -61.23 -41.22 78.36
N VAL A 10 -60.57 -42.39 78.43
CA VAL A 10 -59.42 -42.69 77.56
C VAL A 10 -59.85 -42.76 76.09
N ALA A 11 -60.98 -43.41 75.79
CA ALA A 11 -61.52 -43.46 74.44
C ALA A 11 -61.88 -42.05 73.92
N ALA A 12 -62.52 -41.21 74.75
CA ALA A 12 -62.86 -39.84 74.38
C ALA A 12 -61.62 -38.98 74.11
N LEU A 13 -60.55 -39.13 74.90
CA LEU A 13 -59.27 -38.46 74.66
C LEU A 13 -58.61 -38.91 73.35
N PHE A 14 -58.65 -40.21 73.04
CA PHE A 14 -58.14 -40.73 71.77
C PHE A 14 -58.92 -40.21 70.56
N PHE A 15 -60.24 -40.15 70.66
CA PHE A 15 -61.08 -39.59 69.59
C PHE A 15 -60.85 -38.08 69.40
N ALA A 16 -60.72 -37.32 70.50
CA ALA A 16 -60.39 -35.91 70.43
C ALA A 16 -58.99 -35.67 69.82
N LEU A 17 -58.02 -36.54 70.12
CA LEU A 17 -56.67 -36.47 69.54
C LEU A 17 -56.70 -36.81 68.05
N ALA A 18 -57.44 -37.84 67.65
CA ALA A 18 -57.57 -38.26 66.25
C ALA A 18 -58.24 -37.19 65.37
N ILE A 19 -59.30 -36.55 65.88
CA ILE A 19 -59.99 -35.46 65.17
C ILE A 19 -59.07 -34.24 65.01
N ASN A 20 -58.36 -33.85 66.08
CA ASN A 20 -57.37 -32.77 65.98
C ASN A 20 -56.29 -33.09 64.95
N LEU A 21 -55.77 -34.32 64.93
CA LEU A 21 -54.75 -34.72 63.96
C LEU A 21 -55.24 -34.58 62.50
N ILE A 22 -56.49 -34.95 62.22
CA ILE A 22 -57.09 -34.84 60.88
C ILE A 22 -57.28 -33.37 60.46
N VAL A 23 -57.73 -32.51 61.38
CA VAL A 23 -57.94 -31.08 61.10
C VAL A 23 -56.59 -30.39 60.85
N TYR A 24 -55.58 -30.67 61.68
CA TYR A 24 -54.25 -30.10 61.50
C TYR A 24 -53.52 -30.68 60.29
N HIS A 25 -53.83 -31.90 59.85
CA HIS A 25 -53.18 -32.50 58.68
C HIS A 25 -53.41 -31.69 57.40
N LYS A 26 -54.65 -31.22 57.17
CA LYS A 26 -54.97 -30.38 55.99
C LYS A 26 -54.23 -29.05 56.02
N VAL A 27 -54.23 -28.37 57.17
CA VAL A 27 -53.53 -27.09 57.34
C VAL A 27 -52.02 -27.26 57.10
N ILE A 28 -51.42 -28.34 57.59
CA ILE A 28 -50.00 -28.63 57.39
C ILE A 28 -49.68 -28.92 55.91
N ILE A 29 -50.52 -29.70 55.21
CA ILE A 29 -50.32 -29.99 53.77
C ILE A 29 -50.42 -28.70 52.94
N ASP A 30 -51.44 -27.87 53.19
CA ASP A 30 -51.66 -26.63 52.46
C ASP A 30 -50.50 -25.65 52.71
N TRP A 31 -49.96 -25.63 53.93
CA TRP A 31 -48.81 -24.78 54.26
C TRP A 31 -47.51 -25.25 53.57
N ILE A 32 -47.26 -26.57 53.56
CA ILE A 32 -46.08 -27.15 52.91
C ILE A 32 -46.13 -26.95 51.38
N THR A 33 -47.29 -27.14 50.76
CA THR A 33 -47.46 -26.99 49.30
C THR A 33 -47.35 -25.53 48.86
N CYS A 34 -47.89 -24.59 49.65
CA CYS A 34 -47.80 -23.16 49.37
C CYS A 34 -46.36 -22.62 49.51
N LEU A 35 -45.63 -23.04 50.57
CA LEU A 35 -44.22 -22.67 50.77
C LEU A 35 -43.30 -23.25 49.69
N GLN A 36 -43.55 -24.48 49.23
CA GLN A 36 -42.74 -25.12 48.18
C GLN A 36 -42.98 -24.47 46.81
N SER A 37 -44.22 -24.11 46.47
CA SER A 37 -44.57 -23.49 45.17
C SER A 37 -43.84 -22.16 44.95
N ASP A 38 -43.93 -21.25 45.91
CA ASP A 38 -43.58 -19.85 45.67
C ASP A 38 -42.07 -19.61 45.78
N GLN A 39 -41.40 -20.27 46.72
CA GLN A 39 -39.93 -20.20 46.81
C GLN A 39 -39.27 -20.88 45.61
N ILE A 40 -39.68 -22.09 45.23
CA ILE A 40 -39.05 -22.80 44.10
C ILE A 40 -39.24 -22.02 42.79
N ARG A 41 -40.41 -21.41 42.58
CA ARG A 41 -40.68 -20.59 41.38
C ARG A 41 -39.82 -19.33 41.33
N ASN A 42 -39.63 -18.66 42.47
CA ASN A 42 -38.75 -17.48 42.57
C ASN A 42 -37.28 -17.84 42.35
N TRP A 43 -36.82 -18.98 42.88
CA TRP A 43 -35.46 -19.49 42.66
C TRP A 43 -35.22 -19.87 41.19
N LEU A 44 -36.18 -20.52 40.53
CA LEU A 44 -36.10 -20.84 39.10
C LEU A 44 -36.10 -19.58 38.23
N GLY A 45 -36.94 -18.59 38.57
CA GLY A 45 -36.94 -17.28 37.93
C GLY A 45 -35.59 -16.58 38.05
N ALA A 46 -35.01 -16.55 39.25
CA ALA A 46 -33.69 -15.98 39.49
C ALA A 46 -32.61 -16.72 38.68
N LEU A 47 -32.59 -18.06 38.70
CA LEU A 47 -31.65 -18.88 37.91
C LEU A 47 -31.73 -18.57 36.40
N SER A 48 -32.93 -18.41 35.85
CA SER A 48 -33.11 -18.03 34.44
C SER A 48 -32.59 -16.62 34.13
N GLY A 49 -32.76 -15.67 35.05
CA GLY A 49 -32.19 -14.32 34.95
C GLY A 49 -30.66 -14.31 35.01
N TRP A 50 -30.06 -15.10 35.91
CA TRP A 50 -28.60 -15.27 36.00
C TRP A 50 -28.02 -15.91 34.73
N ALA A 51 -28.71 -16.91 34.17
CA ALA A 51 -28.31 -17.53 32.91
C ALA A 51 -28.35 -16.55 31.73
N ALA A 52 -29.39 -15.72 31.63
CA ALA A 52 -29.50 -14.67 30.63
C ALA A 52 -28.40 -13.61 30.76
N ALA A 53 -28.09 -13.19 32.00
CA ALA A 53 -27.00 -12.25 32.27
C ALA A 53 -25.63 -12.82 31.88
N LEU A 54 -25.34 -14.09 32.20
CA LEU A 54 -24.11 -14.76 31.79
C LEU A 54 -24.00 -14.89 30.27
N ALA A 55 -25.09 -15.25 29.59
CA ALA A 55 -25.13 -15.32 28.13
C ALA A 55 -24.84 -13.97 27.47
N ALA A 56 -25.40 -12.88 28.02
CA ALA A 56 -25.12 -11.52 27.55
C ALA A 56 -23.64 -11.14 27.74
N VAL A 57 -23.06 -11.40 28.92
CA VAL A 57 -21.64 -11.13 29.21
C VAL A 57 -20.72 -11.93 28.28
N ILE A 58 -21.01 -13.21 28.04
CA ILE A 58 -20.24 -14.04 27.11
C ILE A 58 -20.35 -13.47 25.69
N THR A 59 -21.55 -13.09 25.25
CA THR A 59 -21.78 -12.53 23.92
C THR A 59 -21.00 -11.23 23.72
N ILE A 60 -21.05 -10.30 24.68
CA ILE A 60 -20.27 -9.06 24.65
C ILE A 60 -18.77 -9.35 24.58
N ARG A 61 -18.29 -10.30 25.39
CA ARG A 61 -16.87 -10.69 25.39
C ARG A 61 -16.44 -11.27 24.04
N VAL A 62 -17.26 -12.14 23.45
CA VAL A 62 -17.00 -12.74 22.13
C VAL A 62 -17.03 -11.68 21.04
N MET A 63 -17.97 -10.75 21.09
CA MET A 63 -18.04 -9.62 20.16
C MET A 63 -16.79 -8.75 20.24
N LEU A 64 -16.38 -8.34 21.45
CA LEU A 64 -15.15 -7.56 21.67
C LEU A 64 -13.88 -8.28 21.18
N LEU A 65 -13.78 -9.59 21.39
CA LEU A 65 -12.67 -10.39 20.89
C LEU A 65 -12.69 -10.50 19.36
N THR A 66 -13.88 -10.62 18.77
CA THR A 66 -14.06 -10.70 17.32
C THR A 66 -13.68 -9.38 16.67
N ASP A 67 -14.16 -8.24 17.19
CA ASP A 67 -13.83 -6.91 16.68
C ASP A 67 -12.33 -6.63 16.75
N ARG A 68 -11.68 -6.98 17.85
CA ARG A 68 -10.22 -6.85 17.98
C ARG A 68 -9.48 -7.69 16.94
N ASN A 69 -9.93 -8.92 16.69
CA ASN A 69 -9.33 -9.80 15.69
C ASN A 69 -9.57 -9.31 14.26
N VAL A 70 -10.76 -8.79 13.97
CA VAL A 70 -11.10 -8.19 12.67
C VAL A 70 -10.24 -6.95 12.44
N ASN A 71 -10.13 -6.04 13.42
CA ASN A 71 -9.27 -4.86 13.32
C ASN A 71 -7.81 -5.24 13.12
N ARG A 72 -7.31 -6.25 13.85
CA ARG A 72 -5.94 -6.74 13.66
C ARG A 72 -5.72 -7.29 12.25
N ARG A 73 -6.67 -8.07 11.73
CA ARG A 73 -6.60 -8.60 10.34
C ARG A 73 -6.68 -7.47 9.32
N HIS A 74 -7.56 -6.50 9.53
CA HIS A 74 -7.71 -5.35 8.67
C HIS A 74 -6.42 -4.53 8.58
N MET A 75 -5.81 -4.22 9.73
CA MET A 75 -4.51 -3.54 9.78
C MET A 75 -3.40 -4.36 9.10
N GLN A 76 -3.39 -5.69 9.26
CA GLN A 76 -2.44 -6.55 8.57
C GLN A 76 -2.62 -6.53 7.04
N LEU A 77 -3.86 -6.50 6.55
CA LEU A 77 -4.14 -6.42 5.12
C LEU A 77 -3.72 -5.07 4.55
N LEU A 78 -4.02 -3.96 5.23
CA LEU A 78 -3.55 -2.62 4.85
C LEU A 78 -2.02 -2.60 4.76
N SER A 79 -1.33 -3.07 5.80
CA SER A 79 0.15 -3.11 5.80
C SER A 79 0.75 -3.95 4.67
N ARG A 80 0.05 -4.99 4.21
CA ARG A 80 0.49 -5.80 3.05
C ARG A 80 0.25 -5.07 1.74
N GLN A 81 -0.90 -4.43 1.59
CA GLN A 81 -1.22 -3.62 0.41
C GLN A 81 -0.22 -2.46 0.25
N ASP A 82 0.08 -1.76 1.35
CA ASP A 82 1.06 -0.67 1.37
C ASP A 82 2.44 -1.19 0.96
N ARG A 83 2.88 -2.32 1.52
CA ARG A 83 4.17 -2.93 1.15
C ARG A 83 4.22 -3.35 -0.32
N GLU A 84 3.15 -3.92 -0.85
CA GLU A 84 3.07 -4.29 -2.27
C GLU A 84 3.08 -3.06 -3.19
N ALA A 85 2.49 -1.94 -2.76
CA ALA A 85 2.54 -0.68 -3.48
C ALA A 85 3.96 -0.08 -3.45
N THR A 86 4.62 -0.04 -2.29
CA THR A 86 6.01 0.42 -2.15
C THR A 86 6.97 -0.42 -3.00
N VAL A 87 6.86 -1.75 -2.98
CA VAL A 87 7.73 -2.62 -3.81
C VAL A 87 7.48 -2.42 -5.31
N ARG A 88 6.23 -2.17 -5.72
CA ARG A 88 5.92 -1.82 -7.11
C ARG A 88 6.53 -0.49 -7.50
N ALA A 89 6.36 0.54 -6.66
CA ALA A 89 6.97 1.85 -6.86
C ALA A 89 8.50 1.75 -6.93
N GLU A 90 9.15 0.97 -6.06
CA GLU A 90 10.61 0.82 -6.04
C GLU A 90 11.14 0.17 -7.32
N ARG A 91 10.48 -0.89 -7.80
CA ARG A 91 10.83 -1.58 -9.05
C ARG A 91 10.63 -0.70 -10.29
N PHE A 92 9.65 0.20 -10.24
CA PHE A 92 9.41 1.19 -11.28
C PHE A 92 10.46 2.31 -11.23
N LEU A 93 10.71 2.85 -10.04
CA LEU A 93 11.49 4.05 -9.83
C LEU A 93 12.99 3.82 -10.02
N ASN A 94 13.61 2.87 -9.31
CA ASN A 94 15.07 2.79 -9.23
C ASN A 94 15.75 2.58 -10.59
N PRO A 95 15.36 1.58 -11.41
CA PRO A 95 16.04 1.36 -12.69
C PRO A 95 15.92 2.57 -13.62
N SER A 96 14.74 3.17 -13.69
CA SER A 96 14.48 4.28 -14.61
C SER A 96 15.06 5.60 -14.12
N TYR A 97 15.02 5.85 -12.81
CA TYR A 97 15.58 7.04 -12.19
C TYR A 97 17.10 7.03 -12.31
N THR A 98 17.77 5.93 -11.94
CA THR A 98 19.24 5.81 -12.03
C THR A 98 19.74 6.10 -13.45
N GLU A 99 19.06 5.57 -14.47
CA GLU A 99 19.47 5.76 -15.86
C GLU A 99 19.14 7.16 -16.38
N LEU A 100 17.96 7.72 -16.09
CA LEU A 100 17.61 9.08 -16.48
C LEU A 100 18.50 10.12 -15.77
N ASP A 101 18.82 9.92 -14.50
CA ASP A 101 19.74 10.76 -13.72
C ASP A 101 21.15 10.73 -14.33
N ALA A 102 21.61 9.54 -14.77
CA ALA A 102 22.89 9.43 -15.48
C ALA A 102 22.86 10.18 -16.83
N VAL A 103 21.79 10.02 -17.63
CA VAL A 103 21.64 10.73 -18.91
C VAL A 103 21.60 12.24 -18.69
N ASP A 104 20.90 12.72 -17.66
CA ASP A 104 20.79 14.15 -17.36
C ASP A 104 22.13 14.73 -16.90
N LYS A 105 22.88 14.01 -16.05
CA LYS A 105 24.26 14.39 -15.68
C LYS A 105 25.17 14.50 -16.90
N TRP A 106 25.12 13.52 -17.81
CA TRP A 106 25.87 13.57 -19.07
C TRP A 106 25.46 14.74 -19.95
N ALA A 107 24.15 14.99 -20.09
CA ALA A 107 23.63 16.10 -20.87
C ALA A 107 24.08 17.46 -20.28
N ASN A 108 24.03 17.62 -18.96
CA ASN A 108 24.44 18.86 -18.29
C ASN A 108 25.94 19.16 -18.44
N LEU A 109 26.79 18.12 -18.51
CA LEU A 109 28.22 18.31 -18.79
C LEU A 109 28.49 18.68 -20.25
N LEU A 110 27.76 18.05 -21.19
CA LEU A 110 28.06 18.14 -22.61
C LEU A 110 27.39 19.33 -23.30
N VAL A 111 26.14 19.68 -22.94
CA VAL A 111 25.37 20.76 -23.59
C VAL A 111 26.07 22.13 -23.54
N PRO A 112 26.74 22.54 -22.45
CA PRO A 112 27.51 23.79 -22.43
C PRO A 112 28.81 23.76 -23.25
N GLN A 113 29.34 22.56 -23.56
CA GLN A 113 30.60 22.37 -24.30
C GLN A 113 30.40 22.28 -25.82
N ILE A 114 29.16 22.20 -26.29
CA ILE A 114 28.77 22.27 -27.71
C ILE A 114 29.08 23.68 -28.23
N ARG A 115 30.33 23.90 -28.66
CA ARG A 115 30.83 25.20 -29.16
C ARG A 115 31.50 25.11 -30.52
N GLY A 116 31.44 23.97 -31.22
CA GLY A 116 31.80 23.95 -32.64
C GLY A 116 32.54 22.73 -33.18
N ASP A 117 32.71 21.65 -32.41
CA ASP A 117 33.18 20.37 -32.98
C ASP A 117 32.05 19.34 -32.98
N PHE A 118 31.24 19.41 -34.03
CA PHE A 118 30.04 18.61 -34.20
C PHE A 118 30.26 17.09 -34.16
N ARG A 119 31.49 16.59 -34.30
CA ARG A 119 31.78 15.16 -34.21
C ARG A 119 31.75 14.65 -32.76
N ILE A 120 32.35 15.42 -31.84
CA ILE A 120 32.27 15.15 -30.39
C ILE A 120 30.83 15.34 -29.91
N GLU A 121 30.11 16.29 -30.51
CA GLU A 121 28.71 16.59 -30.21
C GLU A 121 27.75 15.50 -30.76
N ARG A 122 28.11 14.80 -31.85
CA ARG A 122 27.32 13.73 -32.45
C ARG A 122 27.18 12.54 -31.52
N ASP A 123 28.29 11.94 -31.07
CA ASP A 123 28.26 10.72 -30.26
C ASP A 123 27.54 10.97 -28.92
N ALA A 124 27.75 12.16 -28.35
CA ALA A 124 27.04 12.66 -27.19
C ALA A 124 25.52 12.76 -27.40
N MET A 125 25.09 13.39 -28.49
CA MET A 125 23.66 13.53 -28.81
C MET A 125 23.03 12.17 -29.11
N GLU A 126 23.71 11.31 -29.86
CA GLU A 126 23.27 9.94 -30.13
C GLU A 126 23.09 9.15 -28.84
N TYR A 127 24.05 9.24 -27.91
CA TYR A 127 23.93 8.61 -26.60
C TYR A 127 22.72 9.14 -25.82
N ILE A 128 22.54 10.46 -25.72
CA ILE A 128 21.43 11.07 -24.97
C ILE A 128 20.09 10.64 -25.55
N LEU A 129 19.93 10.70 -26.88
CA LEU A 129 18.70 10.32 -27.58
C LEU A 129 18.39 8.83 -27.40
N ASN A 130 19.36 7.97 -27.70
CA ASN A 130 19.18 6.52 -27.61
C ASN A 130 18.89 6.08 -26.17
N ARG A 131 19.61 6.61 -25.18
CA ARG A 131 19.39 6.24 -23.77
C ARG A 131 18.10 6.80 -23.21
N THR A 132 17.74 8.05 -23.53
CA THR A 132 16.42 8.58 -23.16
C THR A 132 15.32 7.68 -23.72
N GLY A 133 15.41 7.30 -25.00
CA GLY A 133 14.45 6.40 -25.65
C GLY A 133 14.37 5.02 -25.01
N GLN A 134 15.50 4.39 -24.73
CA GLN A 134 15.55 3.09 -24.06
C GLN A 134 14.88 3.14 -22.68
N VAL A 135 15.08 4.20 -21.90
CA VAL A 135 14.49 4.28 -20.56
C VAL A 135 12.98 4.48 -20.64
N VAL A 136 12.51 5.46 -21.44
CA VAL A 136 11.08 5.79 -21.49
C VAL A 136 10.21 4.72 -22.16
N THR A 137 10.80 3.84 -22.97
CA THR A 137 10.08 2.74 -23.64
C THR A 137 10.13 1.41 -22.88
N ARG A 138 10.84 1.33 -21.75
CA ARG A 138 10.89 0.10 -20.97
C ARG A 138 9.51 -0.28 -20.46
N SER A 139 9.16 -1.56 -20.61
CA SER A 139 7.90 -2.12 -20.13
C SER A 139 7.68 -1.89 -18.63
N GLN A 140 8.73 -1.96 -17.82
CA GLN A 140 8.68 -1.68 -16.38
C GLN A 140 8.36 -0.21 -16.08
N PHE A 141 8.87 0.70 -16.91
CA PHE A 141 8.60 2.12 -16.79
C PHE A 141 7.17 2.46 -17.26
N LEU A 142 6.75 1.94 -18.41
CA LEU A 142 5.38 2.10 -18.90
C LEU A 142 4.35 1.51 -17.94
N ALA A 143 4.67 0.37 -17.31
CA ALA A 143 3.80 -0.25 -16.31
C ALA A 143 3.65 0.56 -15.03
N GLY A 144 4.49 1.55 -14.75
CA GLY A 144 4.39 2.43 -13.58
C GLY A 144 4.04 3.88 -13.91
N GLU A 145 3.83 4.22 -15.19
CA GLU A 145 3.49 5.58 -15.63
C GLU A 145 2.24 6.13 -14.92
N TYR A 146 1.24 5.29 -14.65
CA TYR A 146 0.02 5.70 -13.93
C TYR A 146 0.27 6.17 -12.49
N MET A 147 1.45 5.89 -11.93
CA MET A 147 1.84 6.31 -10.58
C MET A 147 2.41 7.74 -10.58
N LEU A 148 2.72 8.31 -11.75
CA LEU A 148 3.25 9.66 -11.87
C LEU A 148 2.15 10.70 -11.62
N ASP A 149 2.53 11.83 -11.03
CA ASP A 149 1.63 12.98 -10.91
C ASP A 149 1.40 13.64 -12.28
N GLY A 150 0.37 14.50 -12.37
CA GLY A 150 -0.04 15.09 -13.65
C GLY A 150 1.07 15.88 -14.35
N THR A 151 2.01 16.47 -13.61
CA THR A 151 3.16 17.18 -14.18
C THR A 151 4.20 16.22 -14.75
N ALA A 152 4.54 15.16 -14.01
CA ALA A 152 5.51 14.16 -14.46
C ALA A 152 4.96 13.31 -15.62
N ALA A 153 3.67 12.97 -15.60
CA ALA A 153 2.99 12.29 -16.70
C ALA A 153 2.99 13.16 -17.97
N ALA A 154 2.66 14.46 -17.85
CA ALA A 154 2.73 15.39 -18.98
C ALA A 154 4.17 15.52 -19.54
N ALA A 155 5.17 15.53 -18.66
CA ALA A 155 6.58 15.55 -19.06
C ALA A 155 6.99 14.27 -19.81
N LEU A 156 6.50 13.10 -19.39
CA LEU A 156 6.73 11.85 -20.11
C LEU A 156 6.12 11.87 -21.51
N VAL A 157 4.88 12.34 -21.65
CA VAL A 157 4.23 12.51 -22.97
C VAL A 157 5.02 13.48 -23.84
N GLN A 158 5.53 14.57 -23.27
CA GLN A 158 6.38 15.52 -23.98
C GLN A 158 7.66 14.85 -24.48
N ILE A 159 8.34 14.04 -23.66
CA ILE A 159 9.53 13.29 -24.07
C ILE A 159 9.19 12.30 -25.19
N GLN A 160 8.09 11.55 -25.05
CA GLN A 160 7.64 10.59 -26.06
C GLN A 160 7.29 11.24 -27.40
N THR A 161 6.88 12.51 -27.40
CA THR A 161 6.58 13.29 -28.61
C THR A 161 7.83 13.91 -29.23
N ALA A 162 8.72 14.50 -28.41
CA ALA A 162 9.91 15.18 -28.88
C ALA A 162 11.02 14.22 -29.34
N LEU A 163 11.11 13.03 -28.74
CA LEU A 163 12.20 12.09 -28.99
C LEU A 163 12.23 11.57 -30.44
N PRO A 164 11.12 11.08 -31.04
CA PRO A 164 11.13 10.63 -32.43
C PRO A 164 11.53 11.74 -33.40
N GLU A 165 11.07 12.96 -33.15
CA GLU A 165 11.39 14.12 -33.98
C GLU A 165 12.87 14.51 -33.86
N ALA A 166 13.43 14.51 -32.64
CA ALA A 166 14.85 14.72 -32.40
C ALA A 166 15.71 13.66 -33.11
N MET A 167 15.35 12.37 -32.99
CA MET A 167 16.05 11.27 -33.67
C MET A 167 15.97 11.38 -35.20
N ARG A 168 14.81 11.79 -35.74
CA ARG A 168 14.62 12.01 -37.17
C ARG A 168 15.52 13.13 -37.69
N ILE A 169 15.52 14.29 -37.04
CA ILE A 169 16.36 15.43 -37.42
C ILE A 169 17.84 15.07 -37.29
N PHE A 170 18.23 14.41 -36.19
CA PHE A 170 19.60 13.96 -35.97
C PHE A 170 20.07 12.97 -37.06
N GLY A 171 19.21 12.01 -37.45
CA GLY A 171 19.50 11.08 -38.54
C GLY A 171 19.68 11.76 -39.90
N LEU A 172 18.97 12.86 -40.17
CA LEU A 172 19.13 13.65 -41.39
C LEU A 172 20.47 14.41 -41.42
N ILE A 173 20.85 15.02 -40.29
CA ILE A 173 22.11 15.78 -40.17
C ILE A 173 23.33 14.86 -40.24
N THR A 174 23.21 13.63 -39.72
CA THR A 174 24.33 12.68 -39.62
C THR A 174 24.49 11.76 -40.83
N ASN A 175 23.59 11.85 -41.81
CA ASN A 175 23.62 11.03 -43.01
C ASN A 175 24.74 11.50 -43.96
N PRO A 176 25.77 10.69 -44.23
CA PRO A 176 26.96 11.10 -45.00
C PRO A 176 26.66 11.47 -46.46
N GLY A 177 25.48 11.14 -46.98
CA GLY A 177 25.04 11.50 -48.33
C GLY A 177 24.33 12.85 -48.46
N ILE A 178 24.06 13.54 -47.34
CA ILE A 178 23.28 14.79 -47.34
C ILE A 178 24.18 15.93 -46.85
N PRO A 179 24.54 16.90 -47.70
CA PRO A 179 25.29 18.07 -47.29
C PRO A 179 24.36 19.06 -46.58
N LEU A 180 23.87 18.75 -45.38
CA LEU A 180 22.97 19.65 -44.66
C LEU A 180 23.41 19.85 -43.21
N PHE A 181 24.42 20.70 -43.07
CA PHE A 181 24.53 21.63 -41.95
C PHE A 181 23.75 22.91 -42.30
N ASP A 182 22.46 22.82 -42.63
CA ASP A 182 21.66 24.04 -42.68
C ASP A 182 21.41 24.54 -41.25
N GLU A 183 21.49 25.86 -41.08
CA GLU A 183 21.32 26.48 -39.77
C GLU A 183 19.91 26.20 -39.19
N GLN A 184 18.94 25.94 -40.06
CA GLN A 184 17.56 25.64 -39.71
C GLN A 184 17.41 24.28 -39.03
N SER A 185 18.04 23.21 -39.52
CA SER A 185 17.98 21.87 -38.91
C SER A 185 18.72 21.84 -37.58
N ASN A 186 19.86 22.54 -37.48
CA ASN A 186 20.57 22.72 -36.20
C ASN A 186 19.72 23.45 -35.16
N ARG A 187 19.03 24.52 -35.56
CA ARG A 187 18.07 25.22 -34.68
C ARG A 187 16.92 24.32 -34.27
N ALA A 188 16.34 23.55 -35.20
CA ALA A 188 15.24 22.63 -34.93
C ALA A 188 15.67 21.53 -33.95
N LEU A 189 16.83 20.90 -34.16
CA LEU A 189 17.40 19.91 -33.24
C LEU A 189 17.68 20.53 -31.86
N GLY A 190 18.21 21.75 -31.81
CA GLY A 190 18.45 22.46 -30.56
C GLY A 190 17.17 22.84 -29.79
N ILE A 191 16.03 22.99 -30.47
CA ILE A 191 14.72 23.14 -29.81
C ILE A 191 14.30 21.79 -29.22
N GLN A 192 14.32 20.72 -30.01
CA GLN A 192 13.90 19.39 -29.57
C GLN A 192 14.76 18.87 -28.41
N MET A 193 16.08 19.09 -28.45
CA MET A 193 16.98 18.72 -27.35
C MET A 193 16.69 19.49 -26.05
N ARG A 194 16.27 20.75 -26.15
CA ARG A 194 15.83 21.53 -24.99
C ARG A 194 14.51 21.01 -24.43
N GLU A 195 13.55 20.68 -25.28
CA GLU A 195 12.29 20.07 -24.86
C GLU A 195 12.53 18.72 -24.15
N LEU A 196 13.43 17.89 -24.68
CA LEU A 196 13.83 16.64 -24.05
C LEU A 196 14.52 16.87 -22.69
N ALA A 197 15.39 17.88 -22.58
CA ALA A 197 16.06 18.21 -21.32
C ALA A 197 15.06 18.69 -20.26
N VAL A 198 14.17 19.61 -20.62
CA VAL A 198 13.12 20.11 -19.72
C VAL A 198 12.18 18.98 -19.30
N GLY A 199 11.74 18.15 -20.24
CA GLY A 199 10.92 16.98 -19.96
C GLY A 199 11.60 16.02 -18.98
N ARG A 200 12.87 15.68 -19.20
CA ARG A 200 13.63 14.80 -18.30
C ARG A 200 13.76 15.38 -16.90
N MET A 201 14.08 16.67 -16.75
CA MET A 201 14.17 17.32 -15.44
C MET A 201 12.84 17.27 -14.68
N CYS A 202 11.73 17.58 -15.35
CA CYS A 202 10.39 17.52 -14.75
C CYS A 202 10.01 16.09 -14.36
N LEU A 203 10.32 15.11 -15.21
CA LEU A 203 10.07 13.71 -14.94
C LEU A 203 10.88 13.21 -13.74
N LEU A 204 12.19 13.53 -13.67
CA LEU A 204 13.05 13.20 -12.53
C LEU A 204 12.56 13.84 -11.23
N ALA A 205 12.10 15.09 -11.27
CA ALA A 205 11.52 15.76 -10.11
C ALA A 205 10.23 15.06 -9.63
N GLY A 206 9.37 14.64 -10.56
CA GLY A 206 8.18 13.85 -10.25
C GLY A 206 8.51 12.48 -9.64
N MET A 207 9.52 11.79 -10.18
CA MET A 207 9.99 10.51 -9.64
C MET A 207 10.56 10.66 -8.21
N ARG A 208 11.25 11.77 -7.90
CA ARG A 208 11.70 12.09 -6.53
C ARG A 208 10.54 12.29 -5.58
N LYS A 209 9.54 13.07 -5.99
CA LYS A 209 8.34 13.30 -5.19
C LYS A 209 7.58 12.00 -4.93
N LEU A 210 7.48 11.12 -5.93
CA LEU A 210 6.88 9.79 -5.77
C LEU A 210 7.69 8.93 -4.79
N ALA A 211 9.03 8.98 -4.87
CA ALA A 211 9.88 8.25 -3.92
C ALA A 211 9.72 8.75 -2.48
N GLU A 212 9.58 10.07 -2.28
CA GLU A 212 9.29 10.67 -0.97
C GLU A 212 7.94 10.19 -0.41
N GLU A 213 6.90 10.15 -1.25
CA GLU A 213 5.56 9.67 -0.86
C GLU A 213 5.59 8.21 -0.38
N TYR A 214 6.34 7.35 -1.08
CA TYR A 214 6.45 5.92 -0.76
C TYR A 214 7.62 5.58 0.16
N GLN A 215 8.37 6.58 0.65
CA GLN A 215 9.58 6.42 1.49
C GLN A 215 10.65 5.51 0.86
N ILE A 216 10.84 5.62 -0.45
CA ILE A 216 11.80 4.84 -1.22
C ILE A 216 13.11 5.60 -1.33
N THR A 217 14.24 4.92 -1.14
CA THR A 217 15.56 5.50 -1.41
C THR A 217 15.86 5.35 -2.90
N LEU A 218 16.06 6.47 -3.58
CA LEU A 218 16.46 6.47 -4.98
C LEU A 218 17.97 6.27 -5.13
N GLU A 219 18.34 5.31 -5.99
CA GLU A 219 19.73 5.15 -6.40
C GLU A 219 20.10 6.22 -7.42
N HIS A 220 21.25 6.86 -7.24
CA HIS A 220 21.72 7.86 -8.21
C HIS A 220 22.53 7.20 -9.32
N GLY A 221 22.31 7.70 -10.54
CA GLY A 221 23.14 7.32 -11.69
C GLY A 221 24.60 7.62 -11.42
N ALA A 222 25.49 6.71 -11.84
CA ALA A 222 26.93 6.91 -11.74
C ALA A 222 27.30 8.29 -12.33
N GLU A 223 28.12 9.05 -11.61
CA GLU A 223 28.66 10.28 -12.18
C GLU A 223 29.44 9.95 -13.44
N PRO A 224 29.38 10.81 -14.47
CA PRO A 224 30.22 10.67 -15.64
C PRO A 224 31.69 10.63 -15.19
N THR A 225 32.32 9.46 -15.25
CA THR A 225 33.74 9.31 -14.93
C THR A 225 34.56 9.94 -16.03
N ARG A 226 34.73 11.26 -15.93
CA ARG A 226 35.35 12.19 -16.90
C ARG A 226 34.61 12.29 -18.25
N PRO A 227 34.64 13.48 -18.89
CA PRO A 227 34.25 13.57 -20.29
C PRO A 227 35.11 12.55 -21.04
N MET A 228 34.57 11.91 -22.06
CA MET A 228 35.43 11.30 -23.05
C MET A 228 36.41 12.41 -23.49
N THR A 229 37.63 12.42 -22.97
CA THR A 229 38.78 12.47 -23.84
C THR A 229 38.57 11.28 -24.76
N LEU A 230 37.73 11.48 -25.78
CA LEU A 230 37.76 10.76 -27.03
C LEU A 230 39.23 10.75 -27.34
N SER A 231 39.83 9.60 -27.13
CA SER A 231 41.24 9.45 -27.31
C SER A 231 41.57 9.95 -28.70
N LEU A 232 42.32 11.05 -28.75
CA LEU A 232 43.03 11.51 -29.94
C LEU A 232 44.03 10.46 -30.44
N GLU A 233 44.08 9.24 -29.88
CA GLU A 233 44.90 8.14 -30.39
C GLU A 233 44.26 7.40 -31.58
N ALA A 234 43.03 7.72 -31.98
CA ALA A 234 42.47 7.17 -33.23
C ALA A 234 42.85 7.96 -34.50
N THR A 235 43.50 9.13 -34.37
CA THR A 235 43.87 9.99 -35.52
C THR A 235 45.26 10.62 -35.41
N GLY A 236 46.18 9.97 -34.69
CA GLY A 236 47.49 10.53 -34.35
C GLY A 236 48.71 9.65 -34.66
N SER A 237 48.72 8.88 -35.76
CA SER A 237 49.97 8.40 -36.35
C SER A 237 49.96 8.57 -37.87
N LEU A 238 50.00 9.83 -38.31
CA LEU A 238 50.53 10.18 -39.63
C LEU A 238 52.01 10.56 -39.46
N HIS A 239 52.87 9.72 -40.06
CA HIS A 239 54.22 9.98 -40.57
C HIS A 239 55.30 10.65 -39.69
N HIS A 240 56.37 9.91 -39.40
CA HIS A 240 57.76 10.28 -39.78
C HIS A 240 58.74 9.10 -39.57
N SER A 241 59.02 8.37 -40.66
CA SER A 241 60.34 7.88 -41.10
C SER A 241 60.16 6.95 -42.29
#